data_AF-A0A1Z1FAY6-F1
#
_entry.id   AF-A0A1Z1FAY6-F1
#
_cell.length_a   1.000
_cell.length_b   1.000
_cell.length_c   1.000
_cell.angle_alpha   90.00
_cell.angle_beta   90.00
_cell.angle_gamma   90.00
#
_symmetry.space_group_name_H-M   'P 1'
#
loop_
_entity.id
_entity.type
_entity.pdbx_description
1 polymer ?
#
loop_
_entity_poly.entity_id
_entity_poly.type
_entity_poly.pdbx_seq_one_letter_code
_entity_poly.pdbx_strand_id
1 'polypeptide(L)'
;MTGKQLADITPAWALTVHKAQGSEYDVVIIPMSTSHWSLLRRTMLNTSVARAKKDCVVVGQTRAIRQALSRDDNRERLTRLADLLV
;
A
#
# COMPACT_ATOMS: atom_id res chain seq x y z
N MET A 1 4.78 -8.55 -29.76
CA MET A 1 5.28 -9.14 -28.50
C MET A 1 5.81 -10.52 -28.80
N THR A 2 7.10 -10.76 -28.64
CA THR A 2 7.67 -12.12 -28.75
C THR A 2 7.20 -12.96 -27.56
N GLY A 3 7.04 -14.28 -27.74
CA GLY A 3 6.51 -15.18 -26.69
C GLY A 3 7.26 -15.11 -25.35
N LYS A 4 8.54 -14.70 -25.37
CA LYS A 4 9.37 -14.50 -24.17
C LYS A 4 8.93 -13.30 -23.31
N GLN A 5 8.40 -12.24 -23.91
CA GLN A 5 7.96 -11.03 -23.20
C GLN A 5 6.62 -11.23 -22.47
N LEU A 6 5.80 -12.19 -22.91
CA LEU A 6 4.56 -12.53 -22.21
C LEU A 6 4.80 -13.21 -20.86
N ALA A 7 5.97 -13.84 -20.66
CA ALA A 7 6.33 -14.47 -19.39
C ALA A 7 6.50 -13.45 -18.25
N ASP A 8 6.80 -12.20 -18.57
CA ASP A 8 7.00 -11.12 -17.59
C ASP A 8 5.69 -10.43 -17.18
N ILE A 9 4.56 -10.83 -17.76
CA ILE A 9 3.25 -10.25 -17.49
C ILE A 9 2.54 -11.09 -16.43
N THR A 10 1.98 -10.42 -15.42
CA THR A 10 1.17 -11.06 -14.37
C THR A 10 -0.25 -10.50 -14.39
N PRO A 11 -1.27 -11.28 -14.01
CA PRO A 11 -2.64 -10.77 -13.92
C PRO A 11 -2.73 -9.58 -12.95
N ALA A 12 -3.48 -8.55 -13.34
CA ALA A 12 -3.67 -7.32 -12.57
C ALA A 12 -5.04 -7.22 -11.89
N TRP A 13 -5.71 -8.35 -11.64
CA TRP A 13 -7.01 -8.38 -10.94
C TRP A 13 -6.94 -7.79 -9.53
N ALA A 14 -5.78 -7.94 -8.88
CA ALA A 14 -5.45 -7.28 -7.63
C ALA A 14 -4.00 -6.77 -7.71
N LEU A 15 -3.77 -5.58 -7.19
CA LEU A 15 -2.44 -4.96 -7.14
C LEU A 15 -2.03 -4.73 -5.70
N THR A 16 -0.73 -4.83 -5.44
CA THR A 16 -0.20 -4.38 -4.16
C THR A 16 -0.23 -2.85 -4.11
N VAL A 17 -0.34 -2.30 -2.91
CA VAL A 17 -0.33 -0.83 -2.70
C VAL A 17 0.91 -0.19 -3.32
N HIS A 18 2.07 -0.86 -3.23
CA HIS A 18 3.33 -0.41 -3.84
C HIS A 18 3.24 -0.34 -5.37
N LYS A 19 2.67 -1.35 -6.03
CA LYS A 19 2.50 -1.34 -7.50
C LYS A 19 1.49 -0.28 -7.96
N ALA A 20 0.55 0.11 -7.10
CA ALA A 20 -0.43 1.16 -7.37
C ALA A 20 0.09 2.59 -7.03
N GLN A 21 1.35 2.74 -6.60
CA GLN A 21 1.90 4.08 -6.31
C GLN A 21 1.93 4.95 -7.57
N GLY A 22 1.44 6.19 -7.46
CA GLY A 22 1.30 7.12 -8.57
C GLY A 22 0.07 6.91 -9.46
N SER A 23 -0.71 5.85 -9.23
CA SER A 23 -1.97 5.58 -9.92
C SER A 23 -3.18 5.93 -9.05
N GLU A 24 -4.32 6.18 -9.68
CA GLU A 24 -5.59 6.43 -9.02
C GLU A 24 -6.74 5.78 -9.80
N TYR A 25 -7.77 5.34 -9.07
CA TYR A 25 -8.91 4.60 -9.61
C TYR A 25 -10.20 5.17 -9.03
N ASP A 26 -11.29 5.13 -9.80
CA ASP A 26 -12.60 5.64 -9.35
C ASP A 26 -13.07 4.97 -8.06
N VAL A 27 -12.91 3.65 -7.98
CA VAL A 27 -13.27 2.83 -6.82
C VAL A 27 -12.11 1.92 -6.45
N VAL A 28 -11.78 1.84 -5.17
CA VAL A 28 -10.74 0.96 -4.63
C VAL A 28 -11.30 0.08 -3.52
N ILE A 29 -11.00 -1.21 -3.59
CA ILE A 29 -11.32 -2.19 -2.54
C ILE A 29 -10.01 -2.60 -1.86
N ILE A 30 -9.91 -2.40 -0.55
CA ILE A 30 -8.70 -2.64 0.25
C ILE A 30 -8.94 -3.85 1.16
N PRO A 31 -8.43 -5.05 0.80
CA PRO A 31 -8.49 -6.21 1.68
C PRO A 31 -7.47 -6.09 2.83
N MET A 32 -7.92 -6.28 4.07
CA MET A 32 -7.06 -6.23 5.27
C MET A 32 -7.17 -7.50 6.12
N SER A 33 -6.03 -8.14 6.37
CA SER A 33 -5.93 -9.36 7.17
C SER A 33 -4.73 -9.30 8.11
N THR A 34 -4.84 -9.89 9.30
CA THR A 34 -3.72 -10.03 10.23
C THR A 34 -2.62 -10.95 9.72
N SER A 35 -2.84 -11.72 8.65
CA SER A 35 -1.79 -12.55 8.02
C SER A 35 -0.60 -11.72 7.50
N HIS A 36 -0.84 -10.44 7.17
CA HIS A 36 0.17 -9.52 6.64
C HIS A 36 0.60 -8.49 7.70
N TRP A 37 0.75 -8.93 8.95
CA TRP A 37 0.96 -8.06 10.12
C TRP A 37 2.13 -7.08 10.01
N SER A 38 3.19 -7.40 9.25
CA SER A 38 4.38 -6.54 9.07
C SER A 38 4.08 -5.29 8.23
N LEU A 39 3.05 -5.38 7.39
CA LEU A 39 2.60 -4.35 6.45
C LEU A 39 1.46 -3.49 7.02
N LEU A 40 0.83 -3.90 8.12
CA LEU A 40 -0.22 -3.12 8.80
C LEU A 40 0.38 -1.88 9.48
N ARG A 41 0.46 -0.79 8.72
CA ARG A 41 1.02 0.52 9.12
C ARG A 41 0.10 1.63 8.62
N ARG A 42 0.06 2.76 9.34
CA ARG A 42 -0.81 3.89 8.98
C ARG A 42 -0.46 4.47 7.62
N THR A 43 0.83 4.60 7.31
CA THR A 43 1.33 5.09 6.02
C THR A 43 0.86 4.23 4.85
N MET A 44 0.91 2.90 4.99
CA MET A 44 0.41 2.00 3.96
C MET A 44 -1.09 2.17 3.75
N LEU A 45 -1.86 2.22 4.85
CA LEU A 45 -3.31 2.40 4.77
C LEU A 45 -3.66 3.74 4.11
N ASN A 46 -3.03 4.84 4.54
CA ASN A 46 -3.21 6.16 3.94
C ASN A 46 -2.87 6.16 2.45
N THR A 47 -1.77 5.51 2.06
CA THR A 47 -1.37 5.41 0.64
C THR A 47 -2.42 4.65 -0.17
N SER A 48 -2.95 3.55 0.36
CA SER A 48 -3.99 2.77 -0.31
C SER A 48 -5.33 3.51 -0.42
N VAL A 49 -5.73 4.26 0.62
CA VAL A 49 -6.93 5.11 0.59
C VAL A 49 -6.79 6.22 -0.45
N ALA A 50 -5.63 6.86 -0.54
CA ALA A 50 -5.33 7.88 -1.54
C ALA A 50 -5.20 7.35 -2.97
N ARG A 51 -5.54 6.07 -3.25
CA ARG A 51 -5.72 5.55 -4.61
C ARG A 51 -7.16 5.68 -5.09
N ALA A 52 -8.12 5.89 -4.20
CA ALA A 52 -9.53 6.07 -4.54
C ALA A 52 -9.83 7.53 -4.89
N LYS A 53 -10.45 7.76 -6.06
CA LYS A 53 -10.93 9.10 -6.45
C LYS A 53 -12.33 9.40 -5.93
N LYS A 54 -13.20 8.37 -5.87
CA LYS A 54 -14.61 8.52 -5.46
C LYS A 54 -14.91 7.67 -4.23
N ASP A 55 -14.79 6.34 -4.37
CA ASP A 55 -15.18 5.42 -3.31
C ASP A 55 -14.02 4.51 -2.87
N CYS A 56 -13.88 4.35 -1.56
CA CYS A 56 -12.90 3.47 -0.94
C CYS A 56 -13.61 2.49 0.00
N VAL A 57 -13.53 1.20 -0.31
CA VAL A 57 -14.15 0.13 0.48
C VAL A 57 -13.06 -0.68 1.17
N VAL A 58 -13.02 -0.65 2.49
CA VAL A 58 -12.10 -1.48 3.28
C VAL A 58 -12.81 -2.74 3.73
N VAL A 59 -12.29 -3.91 3.33
CA VAL A 59 -12.87 -5.21 3.67
C VAL A 59 -11.85 -6.00 4.48
N GLY A 60 -12.19 -6.41 5.70
CA GLY A 60 -11.24 -7.17 6.48
C GLY A 60 -11.54 -7.26 7.96
N GLN A 61 -10.55 -7.76 8.69
CA GLN A 61 -10.65 -7.95 10.13
C GLN A 61 -10.49 -6.62 10.86
N THR A 62 -11.39 -6.32 11.80
CA THR A 62 -11.32 -5.11 12.64
C THR A 62 -10.00 -4.98 13.37
N ARG A 63 -9.38 -6.10 13.75
CA ARG A 63 -8.05 -6.14 14.38
C ARG A 63 -6.95 -5.65 13.44
N ALA A 64 -6.99 -6.06 12.17
CA ALA A 64 -6.01 -5.64 11.17
C ALA A 64 -6.10 -4.13 10.90
N ILE A 65 -7.32 -3.61 10.80
CA ILE A 65 -7.59 -2.17 10.63
C ILE A 65 -7.09 -1.38 11.85
N ARG A 66 -7.48 -1.80 13.06
CA ARG A 66 -7.01 -1.16 14.30
C ARG A 66 -5.50 -1.15 14.42
N GLN A 67 -4.84 -2.26 14.10
CA GLN A 67 -3.38 -2.37 14.14
C GLN A 67 -2.70 -1.44 13.14
N ALA A 68 -3.23 -1.34 11.90
CA ALA A 68 -2.69 -0.43 10.91
C ALA A 68 -2.85 1.03 11.35
N LEU A 69 -4.01 1.39 11.92
CA LEU A 69 -4.25 2.73 12.44
C LEU A 69 -3.39 3.05 13.66
N SER A 70 -3.13 2.09 14.56
CA SER A 70 -2.35 2.35 15.78
C SER A 70 -0.83 2.40 15.55
N ARG A 71 -0.34 1.88 14.42
CA ARG A 71 1.09 1.85 14.10
C ARG A 71 1.48 3.06 13.27
N ASP A 72 1.98 4.08 13.96
CA ASP A 72 2.68 5.18 13.32
C ASP A 72 4.06 4.73 12.84
N ASP A 73 4.46 5.30 11.70
CA ASP A 73 5.67 4.90 10.98
C ASP A 73 6.91 5.60 11.56
N ASN A 74 7.06 5.53 12.89
CA ASN A 74 8.24 5.99 13.65
C ASN A 74 9.48 5.10 13.40
N ARG A 75 9.58 4.47 12.23
CA ARG A 75 10.85 3.90 11.80
C ARG A 75 11.75 5.06 11.45
N GLU A 76 12.71 5.31 12.33
CA GLU A 76 13.77 6.27 12.09
C GLU A 76 14.47 5.93 10.78
N ARG A 77 14.33 6.81 9.78
CA ARG A 77 15.03 6.64 8.51
C ARG A 77 16.47 7.07 8.74
N LEU A 78 17.37 6.10 8.80
CA LEU A 78 18.81 6.35 8.89
C LEU A 78 19.28 6.99 7.58
N THR A 79 19.39 8.31 7.57
CA THR A 79 19.89 9.10 6.44
C THR A 79 20.65 10.31 6.96
N ARG A 80 21.78 10.63 6.33
CA ARG A 80 22.58 11.83 6.65
C ARG A 80 22.14 13.07 5.88
N LEU A 81 21.10 12.97 5.04
CA LEU A 81 20.67 14.10 4.20
C LEU A 81 20.33 15.34 5.04
N ALA A 82 19.69 15.16 6.20
CA ALA A 82 19.38 16.26 7.10
C ALA A 82 20.65 16.96 7.62
N ASP A 83 21.69 16.19 7.96
CA ASP A 83 22.98 16.73 8.43
C ASP A 83 23.79 17.42 7.32
N LEU A 84 23.55 17.04 6.06
CA LEU A 84 24.26 17.55 4.89
C LEU A 84 23.61 18.78 4.24
N LEU A 85 22.40 19.16 4.66
CA LEU A 85 21.67 20.33 4.15
C LEU A 85 21.95 21.62 4.96
N VAL A 86 22.94 21.59 5.86
CA VAL A 86 23.41 22.74 6.66
C VAL A 86 24.50 23.49 5.91
#